data_AF-A0A7W1DS03-F1
#
_entry.id   AF-A0A7W1DS03-F1
#
_cell.length_a   1.000
_cell.length_b   1.000
_cell.length_c   1.000
_cell.angle_alpha   90.00
_cell.angle_beta   90.00
_cell.angle_gamma   90.00
#
_symmetry.space_group_name_H-M   'P 1'
#
loop_
_entity.id
_entity.type
_entity.pdbx_description
1 polymer ?
#
loop_
_entity_poly.entity_id
_entity_poly.type
_entity_poly.pdbx_seq_one_letter_code
_entity_poly.pdbx_strand_id
1 'polypeptide(L)'
;MNTIIVKILKSEHHSAPGKLADAEIHFSGGELDGLKLVGFAVWQKRDGNGQNVSFPSRPFTVHGERRSFSLLRWIAKRNAQDRLENLVLQAYADHARGSSGSETH
;
A
#
# COMPACT_ATOMS: atom_id res chain seq x y z
N MET A 1 10.20 -1.20 -21.74
CA MET A 1 9.00 -0.62 -21.09
C MET A 1 9.16 -0.86 -19.61
N ASN A 2 9.05 0.19 -18.79
CA ASN A 2 9.11 0.04 -17.33
C ASN A 2 7.70 -0.21 -16.83
N THR A 3 7.50 -1.32 -16.14
CA THR A 3 6.20 -1.74 -15.64
C THR A 3 6.28 -1.90 -14.12
N ILE A 4 5.17 -1.62 -13.45
CA ILE A 4 5.02 -1.92 -12.03
C ILE A 4 3.85 -2.87 -11.81
N ILE A 5 3.99 -3.76 -10.83
CA ILE A 5 2.94 -4.69 -10.40
C ILE A 5 2.70 -4.44 -8.92
N VAL A 6 1.45 -4.23 -8.53
CA VAL A 6 1.07 -4.18 -7.11
C VAL A 6 0.73 -5.58 -6.64
N LYS A 7 1.41 -6.04 -5.58
CA LYS A 7 1.12 -7.30 -4.91
C LYS A 7 0.46 -7.02 -3.57
N ILE A 8 -0.73 -7.59 -3.37
CA ILE A 8 -1.45 -7.55 -2.09
C ILE A 8 -1.03 -8.76 -1.25
N LEU A 9 -0.71 -8.51 0.01
CA LEU A 9 -0.34 -9.51 0.99
C LEU A 9 -1.45 -9.61 2.05
N LYS A 10 -1.74 -10.84 2.49
CA LYS A 10 -2.71 -11.06 3.56
C LYS A 10 -2.24 -10.34 4.83
N SER A 11 -3.17 -9.63 5.50
CA SER A 11 -2.90 -8.98 6.78
C SER A 11 -2.42 -10.03 7.80
N GLU A 12 -1.29 -9.79 8.46
CA GLU A 12 -0.77 -10.72 9.48
C GLU A 12 -1.69 -10.76 10.70
N HIS A 13 -1.73 -11.90 11.41
CA HIS A 13 -2.60 -12.15 12.59
C HIS A 13 -2.40 -11.15 13.75
N HIS A 14 -1.35 -10.33 13.74
CA HIS A 14 -1.06 -9.29 14.75
C HIS A 14 -1.11 -7.86 14.20
N SER A 15 -1.80 -7.66 13.08
CA SER A 15 -1.94 -6.34 12.48
C SER A 15 -2.79 -5.39 13.33
N ALA A 16 -2.45 -4.09 13.28
CA ALA A 16 -3.20 -3.06 13.99
C ALA A 16 -4.69 -3.06 13.57
N PRO A 17 -5.63 -2.72 14.49
CA PRO A 17 -7.06 -2.68 14.18
C PRO A 17 -7.36 -1.82 12.94
N GLY A 18 -8.15 -2.37 12.02
CA GLY A 18 -8.53 -1.70 10.77
C GLY A 18 -7.53 -1.84 9.62
N LYS A 19 -6.38 -2.50 9.81
CA LYS A 19 -5.48 -2.85 8.70
C LYS A 19 -6.03 -4.02 7.90
N LEU A 20 -6.25 -3.80 6.60
CA LEU A 20 -6.88 -4.77 5.71
C LEU A 20 -5.88 -5.63 4.95
N ALA A 21 -4.74 -5.04 4.56
CA ALA A 21 -3.69 -5.74 3.83
C ALA A 21 -2.37 -4.95 3.88
N ASP A 22 -1.26 -5.66 3.68
CA ASP A 22 -0.02 -5.06 3.22
C ASP A 22 0.03 -5.06 1.70
N ALA A 23 0.78 -4.12 1.13
CA ALA A 23 1.02 -4.07 -0.30
C ALA A 23 2.48 -3.77 -0.62
N GLU A 24 2.93 -4.32 -1.74
CA GLU A 24 4.27 -4.10 -2.27
C GLU A 24 4.17 -3.75 -3.77
N ILE A 25 5.11 -2.98 -4.26
CA ILE A 25 5.23 -2.64 -5.69
C ILE A 25 6.47 -3.32 -6.24
N HIS A 26 6.29 -4.21 -7.20
CA HIS A 26 7.37 -4.87 -7.91
C HIS A 26 7.69 -4.07 -9.17
N PHE A 27 8.97 -3.76 -9.36
CA PHE A 27 9.45 -3.08 -10.56
C PHE A 27 9.94 -4.11 -11.58
N SER A 28 9.67 -3.83 -12.86
CA SER A 28 10.23 -4.58 -13.96
C SER A 28 10.74 -3.64 -15.06
N GLY A 29 11.95 -3.92 -15.53
CA GLY A 29 12.68 -3.11 -16.50
C GLY A 29 13.36 -1.87 -15.90
N GLY A 30 14.40 -1.41 -16.60
CA GLY A 30 15.21 -0.26 -16.18
C GLY A 30 16.09 -0.56 -14.95
N GLU A 31 16.52 0.50 -14.28
CA GLU A 31 17.49 0.47 -13.17
C GLU A 31 16.92 -0.15 -11.89
N LEU A 32 15.59 -0.26 -11.79
CA LEU A 32 14.91 -0.86 -10.65
C LEU A 32 14.47 -2.31 -10.91
N ASP A 33 14.84 -2.88 -12.06
CA ASP A 33 14.45 -4.25 -12.40
C ASP A 33 14.88 -5.26 -11.31
N GLY A 34 13.98 -6.18 -10.99
CA GLY A 34 14.18 -7.18 -9.93
C GLY A 34 14.04 -6.63 -8.50
N LEU A 35 13.76 -5.34 -8.31
CA LEU A 35 13.52 -4.73 -7.00
C LEU A 35 12.02 -4.61 -6.69
N LYS A 36 11.71 -4.49 -5.40
CA LYS A 36 10.37 -4.14 -4.92
C LYS A 36 10.43 -3.03 -3.87
N LEU A 37 9.40 -2.18 -3.86
CA LEU A 37 9.16 -1.20 -2.80
C LEU A 37 8.11 -1.76 -1.84
N VAL A 38 8.47 -1.82 -0.56
CA VAL A 38 7.65 -2.39 0.52
C VAL A 38 7.17 -1.31 1.49
N GLY A 39 6.19 -1.65 2.33
CA GLY A 39 5.71 -0.77 3.39
C GLY A 39 4.46 0.04 3.04
N PHE A 40 3.74 -0.34 1.98
CA PHE A 40 2.37 0.13 1.79
C PHE A 40 1.42 -0.71 2.64
N ALA A 41 0.35 -0.08 3.13
CA ALA A 41 -0.73 -0.81 3.80
C ALA A 41 -2.08 -0.19 3.45
N VAL A 42 -3.07 -1.06 3.27
CA VAL A 42 -4.47 -0.70 3.03
C VAL A 42 -5.20 -0.73 4.37
N TRP A 43 -5.96 0.31 4.63
CA TRP A 43 -6.69 0.49 5.89
C TRP A 43 -8.15 0.75 5.60
N GLN A 44 -9.01 0.32 6.51
CA GLN A 44 -10.39 0.76 6.56
C GLN A 44 -10.43 2.20 7.10
N LYS A 45 -11.22 3.08 6.47
CA LYS A 45 -11.46 4.41 7.01
C LYS A 45 -12.26 4.32 8.32
N ARG A 46 -12.03 5.28 9.22
CA ARG A 46 -12.63 5.29 10.57
C ARG A 46 -14.16 5.40 10.58
N ASP A 47 -14.74 6.00 9.55
CA ASP A 47 -16.20 6.10 9.34
C ASP A 47 -16.80 4.81 8.75
N GLY A 48 -15.98 3.80 8.48
CA GLY A 48 -16.38 2.54 7.85
C GLY A 48 -16.61 2.65 6.34
N ASN A 49 -16.57 3.86 5.76
CA ASN A 49 -16.92 4.08 4.36
C ASN A 49 -15.69 4.18 3.46
N GLY A 50 -15.18 3.02 3.09
CA GLY A 50 -14.09 2.85 2.12
C GLY A 50 -12.73 2.63 2.76
N GLN A 51 -11.70 2.74 1.92
CA GLN A 51 -10.32 2.45 2.30
C GLN A 51 -9.38 3.63 2.01
N ASN A 52 -8.23 3.65 2.66
CA ASN A 52 -7.11 4.53 2.34
C ASN A 52 -5.78 3.77 2.38
N VAL A 53 -4.74 4.36 1.81
CA VAL A 53 -3.41 3.73 1.73
C VAL A 53 -2.40 4.54 2.52
N SER A 54 -1.66 3.88 3.43
CA SER A 54 -0.44 4.44 3.99
C SER A 54 0.75 4.07 3.12
N PHE A 55 1.64 5.02 2.90
CA PHE A 55 2.85 4.85 2.09
C PHE A 55 4.03 4.36 2.95
N PRO A 56 5.08 3.79 2.32
CA PRO A 56 6.34 3.49 2.99
C PRO A 56 6.82 4.71 3.74
N SER A 57 7.04 4.56 5.04
CA SER A 57 7.32 5.69 5.92
C SER A 57 8.39 5.35 6.94
N ARG A 58 9.12 6.39 7.37
CA ARG A 58 10.11 6.26 8.44
C ARG A 58 9.56 6.92 9.71
N PRO A 59 9.52 6.21 10.84
CA PRO A 59 9.21 6.81 12.13
C PRO A 59 10.38 7.66 12.61
N PHE A 60 10.07 8.71 13.34
CA PHE A 60 11.04 9.56 14.03
C PHE A 60 10.39 10.17 15.28
N THR A 61 11.22 10.65 16.20
CA THR A 61 10.76 11.27 17.45
C THR A 61 11.23 12.71 17.49
N VAL A 62 10.32 13.64 17.80
CA VAL A 62 10.64 15.05 18.02
C VAL A 62 10.01 15.46 19.34
N HIS A 63 10.84 15.95 20.28
CA HIS A 63 10.40 16.33 21.63
C HIS A 63 9.58 15.23 22.35
N GLY A 64 9.96 13.96 22.19
CA GLY A 64 9.25 12.82 22.77
C GLY A 64 8.00 12.36 22.01
N GLU A 65 7.53 13.12 21.02
CA GLU A 65 6.39 12.76 20.18
C GLU A 65 6.84 11.90 19.00
N ARG A 66 6.26 10.70 18.85
CA ARG A 66 6.51 9.82 17.69
C ARG A 66 5.69 10.28 16.50
N ARG A 67 6.37 10.58 15.40
CA ARG A 67 5.79 10.96 14.11
C ARG A 67 6.32 10.06 13.00
N SER A 68 5.72 10.13 11.82
CA SER A 68 6.20 9.47 10.61
C SER A 68 6.10 10.38 9.40
N PHE A 69 6.97 10.14 8.41
CA PHE A 69 6.87 10.80 7.11
C PHE A 69 7.03 9.78 5.99
N SER A 70 6.32 9.98 4.89
CA SER A 70 6.40 9.10 3.71
C SER A 70 7.76 9.26 3.02
N LEU A 71 8.34 8.13 2.62
CA LEU A 71 9.60 8.02 1.88
C LEU A 71 9.41 8.30 0.39
N LEU A 72 8.28 7.87 -0.18
CA LEU A 72 7.91 8.20 -1.54
C LEU A 72 7.23 9.57 -1.56
N ARG A 73 7.80 10.54 -2.28
CA ARG A 73 7.34 11.93 -2.32
C ARG A 73 7.11 12.40 -3.75
N TRP A 74 6.11 13.25 -3.93
CA TRP A 74 5.91 13.94 -5.20
C TRP A 74 7.08 14.89 -5.48
N ILE A 75 7.41 15.06 -6.76
CA ILE A 75 8.45 16.01 -7.19
C ILE A 75 7.81 17.40 -7.41
N ALA A 76 6.83 17.50 -8.32
CA ALA A 76 6.21 18.78 -8.68
C ALA A 76 4.78 18.94 -8.16
N LYS A 77 3.94 17.90 -8.29
CA LYS A 77 2.50 17.96 -7.97
C LYS A 77 2.12 16.93 -6.94
N ARG A 78 1.51 17.38 -5.83
CA ARG A 78 1.11 16.52 -4.71
C ARG A 78 0.22 15.34 -5.14
N ASN A 79 -0.69 15.58 -6.08
CA ASN A 79 -1.60 14.57 -6.62
C ASN A 79 -0.91 13.44 -7.40
N ALA A 80 0.41 13.50 -7.60
CA ALA A 80 1.16 12.38 -8.16
C ALA A 80 1.03 11.12 -7.30
N GLN A 81 0.84 11.27 -5.97
CA GLN A 81 0.62 10.16 -5.06
C GLN A 81 -0.78 9.54 -5.20
N ASP A 82 -1.81 10.33 -5.53
CA ASP A 82 -3.19 9.87 -5.67
C ASP A 82 -3.31 8.74 -6.71
N ARG A 83 -2.55 8.84 -7.80
CA ARG A 83 -2.50 7.78 -8.83
C ARG A 83 -1.99 6.46 -8.27
N LEU A 84 -1.01 6.52 -7.36
CA LEU A 84 -0.46 5.31 -6.75
C LEU A 84 -1.38 4.74 -5.68
N GLU A 85 -2.00 5.62 -4.88
CA GLU A 85 -3.03 5.21 -3.93
C GLU A 85 -4.17 4.48 -4.65
N ASN A 86 -4.71 5.07 -5.71
CA ASN A 86 -5.75 4.45 -6.52
C ASN A 86 -5.33 3.11 -7.11
N LEU A 87 -4.08 2.99 -7.58
CA LEU A 87 -3.55 1.74 -8.11
C LEU A 87 -3.51 0.64 -7.04
N VAL A 88 -3.08 0.98 -5.82
CA VAL A 88 -3.05 0.02 -4.69
C VAL A 88 -4.46 -0.36 -4.25
N LEU A 89 -5.37 0.59 -4.16
CA LEU A 89 -6.78 0.34 -3.81
C LEU A 89 -7.47 -0.56 -4.85
N GLN A 90 -7.23 -0.32 -6.14
CA GLN A 90 -7.75 -1.16 -7.21
C GLN A 90 -7.23 -2.59 -7.10
N ALA A 91 -5.92 -2.76 -6.92
CA ALA A 91 -5.31 -4.08 -6.73
C ALA A 91 -5.89 -4.82 -5.51
N TYR A 92 -6.15 -4.10 -4.41
CA TYR A 92 -6.81 -4.66 -3.24
C TYR A 92 -8.25 -5.10 -3.54
N ALA A 93 -9.03 -4.28 -4.23
CA ALA A 93 -10.41 -4.62 -4.60
C ALA A 93 -10.46 -5.86 -5.52
N ASP A 94 -9.53 -5.96 -6.47
CA ASP A 94 -9.42 -7.11 -7.38
C ASP A 94 -8.99 -8.38 -6.63
N HIS A 95 -8.01 -8.27 -5.72
CA HIS A 95 -7.60 -9.36 -4.84
C HIS A 95 -8.76 -9.85 -3.95
N ALA A 96 -9.52 -8.93 -3.34
CA ALA A 96 -10.66 -9.28 -2.50
C ALA A 96 -11.74 -10.04 -3.28
N ARG A 97 -12.04 -9.63 -4.51
CA ARG A 97 -12.98 -10.35 -5.39
C ARG A 97 -12.48 -11.74 -5.78
N GLY A 98 -11.18 -11.90 -6.01
CA GLY A 98 -10.55 -13.19 -6.33
C GLY A 98 -10.51 -14.16 -5.15
N SER A 99 -10.30 -13.67 -3.92
CA SER A 99 -10.29 -14.51 -2.71
C SER A 99 -11.66 -15.07 -2.32
N SER A 100 -12.75 -14.39 -2.71
CA SER A 100 -14.13 -14.83 -2.42
C SER A 100 -14.59 -16.01 -3.28
N GLY A 101 -13.81 -16.41 -4.29
CA GLY A 101 -14.17 -17.47 -5.25
C GLY A 101 -13.54 -18.83 -4.99
N SER A 102 -12.76 -19.00 -3.90
CA SER A 102 -11.96 -20.21 -3.64
C SER A 102 -12.35 -20.98 -2.36
N GLU A 103 -13.58 -20.80 -1.87
CA GLU A 103 -14.19 -21.65 -0.82
C GLU A 103 -15.38 -22.42 -1.40
N THR A 104 -15.11 -23.39 -2.27
CA THR A 104 -16.04 -24.50 -2.58
C THR A 104 -15.24 -25.72 -3.04
N HIS A 105 -14.70 -26.46 -2.08
CA HIS A 105 -14.51 -27.92 -2.17
C HIS A 105 -14.43 -28.54 -0.79
#